data_AF-A0AAW0W7V3-F1
#
_entry.id   AF-A0AAW0W7V3-F1
#
_cell.length_a   1.000
_cell.length_b   1.000
_cell.length_c   1.000
_cell.angle_alpha   90.00
_cell.angle_beta   90.00
_cell.angle_gamma   90.00
#
_symmetry.space_group_name_H-M   'P 1'
#
loop_
_entity.id
_entity.type
_entity.pdbx_description
1 polymer ?
#
loop_
_entity_poly.entity_id
_entity_poly.type
_entity_poly.pdbx_seq_one_letter_code
_entity_poly.pdbx_strand_id
1 'polypeptide(L)'
;IQSIRAPVNTGGGNMEHDGVGIRSAAETTSVSTLDLSSLEAEKRKLLARLEEAQEALTCRVCLDRPVAAVFMPCAHLNACSSCSASLTTCPICRSPIHYAAPVIID
;
A
#
# COMPACT_ATOMS: atom_id res chain seq x y z
N ILE A 1 -29.65 18.68 -29.56
CA ILE A 1 -30.85 17.90 -29.98
C ILE A 1 -30.39 16.45 -30.00
N GLN A 2 -30.79 15.49 -29.15
CA GLN A 2 -31.88 15.29 -28.18
C GLN A 2 -31.24 14.98 -26.80
N SER A 3 -31.72 15.29 -25.59
CA SER A 3 -33.04 15.49 -24.98
C SER A 3 -34.01 14.30 -25.11
N ILE A 4 -33.94 13.37 -24.15
CA ILE A 4 -35.10 12.58 -23.67
C ILE A 4 -34.98 12.48 -22.13
N ARG A 5 -36.08 12.78 -21.43
CA ARG A 5 -36.24 12.90 -19.97
C ARG A 5 -36.77 11.59 -19.32
N ALA A 6 -36.28 11.33 -18.09
CA ALA A 6 -36.82 10.75 -16.84
C ALA A 6 -37.98 9.72 -16.83
N PRO A 7 -38.08 8.94 -15.73
CA PRO A 7 -39.11 9.31 -14.76
C PRO A 7 -38.63 9.43 -13.29
N VAL A 8 -39.26 10.39 -12.63
CA VAL A 8 -39.41 10.54 -11.18
C VAL A 8 -40.39 9.49 -10.66
N ASN A 9 -40.10 8.88 -9.51
CA ASN A 9 -41.10 8.20 -8.68
C ASN A 9 -40.76 8.43 -7.19
N THR A 10 -41.32 9.44 -6.53
CA THR A 10 -42.57 9.54 -5.71
C THR A 10 -42.56 8.82 -4.36
N GLY A 11 -42.72 9.62 -3.28
CA GLY A 11 -43.36 9.25 -2.01
C GLY A 11 -42.50 8.42 -1.03
N GLY A 12 -42.56 8.61 0.28
CA GLY A 12 -43.48 9.34 1.16
C GLY A 12 -42.93 9.26 2.59
N GLY A 13 -43.40 10.16 3.45
CA GLY A 13 -42.71 10.55 4.68
C GLY A 13 -42.84 9.64 5.91
N ASN A 14 -41.95 9.98 6.84
CA ASN A 14 -42.06 10.10 8.31
C ASN A 14 -42.46 8.88 9.13
N MET A 15 -41.66 8.57 10.16
CA MET A 15 -42.12 8.45 11.55
C MET A 15 -40.90 8.29 12.49
N GLU A 16 -40.51 9.40 13.11
CA GLU A 16 -39.76 9.39 14.37
C GLU A 16 -40.54 8.58 15.41
N HIS A 17 -39.85 7.74 16.17
CA HIS A 17 -40.42 7.02 17.30
C HIS A 17 -39.59 7.35 18.54
N ASP A 18 -40.19 8.14 19.42
CA ASP A 18 -39.71 8.45 20.76
C ASP A 18 -40.09 7.36 21.77
N GLY A 19 -39.12 6.99 22.63
CA GLY A 19 -39.30 6.34 23.94
C GLY A 19 -39.40 4.80 23.94
N VAL A 20 -38.96 4.03 24.95
CA VAL A 20 -38.60 4.27 26.36
C VAL A 20 -37.57 3.19 26.77
N GLY A 21 -36.56 3.54 27.57
CA GLY A 21 -35.47 2.64 27.96
C GLY A 21 -35.78 1.69 29.13
N ILE A 22 -34.99 0.60 29.24
CA ILE A 22 -34.72 -0.11 30.51
C ILE A 22 -33.26 -0.59 30.53
N ARG A 23 -32.53 -0.13 31.55
CA ARG A 23 -31.18 -0.55 31.98
C ARG A 23 -31.08 -2.06 32.22
N SER A 24 -30.04 -2.71 31.68
CA SER A 24 -29.58 -4.00 32.21
C SER A 24 -28.06 -4.12 32.09
N ALA A 25 -27.42 -4.26 33.25
CA ALA A 25 -25.99 -4.49 33.40
C ALA A 25 -25.67 -5.93 32.96
N ALA A 26 -25.41 -6.10 31.67
CA ALA A 26 -24.77 -7.27 31.11
C ALA A 26 -23.95 -6.79 29.91
N GLU A 27 -22.92 -6.01 30.19
CA GLU A 27 -21.95 -5.53 29.20
C GLU A 27 -21.00 -6.69 28.86
N THR A 28 -21.57 -7.78 28.34
CA THR A 28 -20.84 -8.78 27.59
C THR A 28 -20.58 -8.16 26.23
N THR A 29 -19.38 -7.63 26.03
CA THR A 29 -18.91 -7.11 24.74
C THR A 29 -18.90 -8.27 23.73
N SER A 30 -20.03 -8.46 23.05
CA SER A 30 -20.15 -9.42 21.96
C SER A 30 -19.31 -8.90 20.80
N VAL A 31 -18.06 -9.38 20.72
CA VAL A 31 -17.22 -9.19 19.54
C VAL A 31 -17.96 -9.89 18.39
N SER A 32 -18.68 -9.11 17.59
CA SER A 32 -19.51 -9.60 16.50
C SER A 32 -18.61 -10.11 15.38
N THR A 33 -18.80 -11.38 15.01
CA THR A 33 -18.07 -12.12 13.96
C THR A 33 -18.24 -11.55 12.54
N LEU A 34 -18.99 -10.45 12.38
CA LEU A 34 -19.37 -9.87 11.10
C LEU A 34 -18.31 -8.93 10.51
N ASP A 35 -17.25 -8.60 11.26
CA ASP A 35 -16.18 -7.68 10.83
C ASP A 35 -14.84 -8.39 10.53
N LEU A 36 -14.74 -9.71 10.78
CA LEU A 36 -13.47 -10.43 10.62
C LEU A 36 -13.03 -10.52 9.15
N SER A 37 -13.96 -10.76 8.23
CA SER A 37 -13.66 -10.91 6.80
C SER A 37 -13.20 -9.61 6.14
N SER A 38 -13.78 -8.47 6.57
CA SER A 38 -13.41 -7.14 6.12
C SER A 38 -12.01 -6.76 6.63
N LEU A 39 -11.77 -6.97 7.92
CA LEU A 39 -10.45 -6.73 8.53
C LEU A 39 -9.36 -7.62 7.93
N GLU A 40 -9.65 -8.89 7.65
CA GLU A 40 -8.73 -9.78 6.97
C GLU A 40 -8.42 -9.32 5.55
N ALA A 41 -9.41 -8.80 4.82
CA ALA A 41 -9.20 -8.24 3.48
C ALA A 41 -8.30 -7.00 3.53
N GLU A 42 -8.52 -6.12 4.49
CA GLU A 42 -7.69 -4.93 4.69
C GLU A 42 -6.26 -5.32 5.10
N LYS A 43 -6.11 -6.26 6.03
CA LYS A 43 -4.80 -6.81 6.43
C LYS A 43 -4.06 -7.39 5.23
N ARG A 44 -4.71 -8.20 4.38
CA ARG A 44 -4.08 -8.74 3.16
C ARG A 44 -3.58 -7.63 2.24
N LYS A 45 -4.38 -6.57 2.04
CA LYS A 45 -3.99 -5.42 1.24
C LYS A 45 -2.78 -4.67 1.81
N LEU A 46 -2.75 -4.48 3.13
CA LEU A 46 -1.62 -3.82 3.80
C LEU A 46 -0.34 -4.66 3.72
N LEU A 47 -0.44 -5.97 3.93
CA LEU A 47 0.70 -6.87 3.81
C LEU A 47 1.26 -6.91 2.39
N ALA A 48 0.41 -6.96 1.37
CA ALA A 48 0.86 -6.90 -0.02
C ALA A 48 1.61 -5.60 -0.34
N ARG A 49 1.12 -4.45 0.15
CA ARG A 49 1.82 -3.16 -0.02
C ARG A 49 3.17 -3.11 0.72
N LEU A 50 3.24 -3.72 1.90
CA LEU A 50 4.50 -3.82 2.63
C LEU A 50 5.52 -4.65 1.86
N GLU A 51 5.10 -5.79 1.33
CA GLU A 51 5.94 -6.67 0.51
C GLU A 51 6.42 -5.97 -0.76
N GLU A 52 5.52 -5.29 -1.50
CA GLU A 52 5.86 -4.49 -2.68
C GLU A 52 6.89 -3.39 -2.34
N ALA A 53 6.72 -2.69 -1.22
CA ALA A 53 7.64 -1.65 -0.77
C ALA A 53 9.02 -2.24 -0.38
N GLN A 54 9.04 -3.38 0.30
CA GLN A 54 10.27 -4.07 0.66
C GLN A 54 11.02 -4.55 -0.59
N GLU A 55 10.31 -5.10 -1.57
CA GLU A 55 10.91 -5.56 -2.83
C GLU A 55 11.48 -4.38 -3.64
N ALA A 56 10.79 -3.23 -3.65
CA ALA A 56 11.27 -2.02 -4.30
C ALA A 56 12.62 -1.53 -3.72
N LEU A 57 12.85 -1.74 -2.42
CA LEU A 57 14.07 -1.38 -1.71
C LEU A 57 15.08 -2.53 -1.61
N THR A 58 14.82 -3.68 -2.23
CA THR A 58 15.74 -4.83 -2.24
C THR A 58 16.67 -4.76 -3.44
N CYS A 59 17.95 -5.09 -3.23
CA CYS A 59 18.96 -5.10 -4.27
C CYS A 59 18.56 -6.06 -5.42
N ARG A 60 18.47 -5.52 -6.64
CA ARG A 60 18.09 -6.27 -7.84
C ARG A 60 19.16 -7.23 -8.37
N VAL A 61 20.32 -7.27 -7.71
CA VAL A 61 21.45 -8.13 -8.09
C VAL A 61 21.50 -9.38 -7.21
N CYS A 62 21.49 -9.22 -5.89
CA CYS A 62 21.54 -10.35 -4.95
C CYS A 62 20.17 -10.79 -4.42
N LEU A 63 19.13 -9.96 -4.59
CA LEU A 63 17.76 -10.22 -4.13
C LEU A 63 17.65 -10.48 -2.62
N ASP A 64 18.55 -9.87 -1.84
CA ASP A 64 18.72 -10.16 -0.41
C ASP A 64 18.86 -8.86 0.40
N ARG A 65 19.92 -8.09 0.14
CA ARG A 65 20.24 -6.89 0.92
C ARG A 65 19.50 -5.64 0.42
N PRO A 66 19.26 -4.65 1.29
CA PRO A 66 18.65 -3.39 0.88
C PRO A 66 19.55 -2.63 -0.13
N VAL A 67 18.91 -1.86 -0.99
CA VAL A 67 19.59 -0.91 -1.87
C VAL A 67 20.32 0.13 -1.02
N ALA A 68 21.54 0.48 -1.42
CA ALA A 68 22.40 1.37 -0.64
C ALA A 68 23.27 2.28 -1.51
N ALA A 69 23.13 2.23 -2.84
CA ALA A 69 23.93 3.04 -3.74
C ALA A 69 23.16 3.50 -4.99
N VAL A 70 23.36 4.76 -5.38
CA VAL A 70 22.87 5.36 -6.62
C VAL A 70 23.99 5.44 -7.65
N PHE A 71 23.70 5.08 -8.91
CA PHE A 71 24.68 5.05 -9.99
C PHE A 71 24.71 6.33 -10.81
N MET A 72 25.88 6.95 -10.95
CA MET A 72 26.07 8.16 -11.75
C MET A 72 26.67 7.83 -13.13
N PRO A 73 26.20 8.47 -14.21
CA PRO A 73 25.27 9.61 -14.25
C PRO A 73 23.77 9.23 -14.33
N CYS A 74 23.41 7.95 -14.43
CA CYS A 74 22.02 7.55 -14.74
C CYS A 74 21.00 7.70 -13.60
N ALA A 75 21.46 7.96 -12.37
CA ALA A 75 20.68 8.12 -11.14
C ALA A 75 19.78 6.94 -10.73
N HIS A 76 19.99 5.72 -11.26
CA HIS A 76 19.23 4.54 -10.82
C HIS A 76 19.75 3.99 -9.49
N LEU A 77 18.83 3.71 -8.57
CA LEU A 77 19.06 3.09 -7.26
C LEU A 77 18.56 1.64 -7.30
N ASN A 78 19.47 0.65 -7.36
CA ASN A 78 19.08 -0.76 -7.54
C ASN A 78 20.05 -1.79 -6.93
N ALA A 79 21.14 -1.36 -6.29
CA ALA A 79 22.16 -2.26 -5.75
C ALA A 79 22.46 -1.99 -4.27
N CYS A 80 22.76 -3.06 -3.52
CA CYS A 80 23.34 -2.96 -2.18
C CYS A 80 24.82 -2.55 -2.26
N SER A 81 25.42 -2.20 -1.13
CA SER A 81 26.82 -1.75 -1.02
C SER A 81 27.84 -2.76 -1.58
N SER A 82 27.60 -4.06 -1.37
CA SER A 82 28.48 -5.12 -1.87
C SER A 82 28.33 -5.31 -3.38
N CYS A 83 27.10 -5.30 -3.91
CA CYS A 83 26.88 -5.51 -5.35
C CYS A 83 27.29 -4.29 -6.16
N SER A 84 27.12 -3.07 -5.65
CA SER A 84 27.50 -1.85 -6.36
C SER A 84 29.00 -1.78 -6.64
N ALA A 85 29.83 -2.31 -5.75
CA ALA A 85 31.29 -2.33 -5.92
C ALA A 85 31.76 -3.21 -7.09
N SER A 86 30.97 -4.20 -7.51
CA SER A 86 31.32 -5.15 -8.58
C SER A 86 30.73 -4.78 -9.94
N LEU A 87 29.92 -3.71 -10.02
CA LEU A 87 29.21 -3.32 -11.24
C LEU A 87 29.93 -2.19 -11.98
N THR A 88 30.08 -2.34 -13.29
CA THR A 88 30.59 -1.31 -14.20
C THR A 88 29.50 -0.71 -15.11
N THR A 89 28.32 -1.34 -15.13
CA THR A 89 27.18 -0.96 -15.96
C THR A 89 25.89 -1.05 -15.14
N CYS A 90 25.01 -0.07 -15.27
CA CYS A 90 23.74 -0.04 -14.55
C CYS A 90 22.83 -1.21 -15.00
N PRO A 91 22.35 -2.08 -14.08
CA PRO A 91 21.44 -3.18 -14.42
C PRO A 91 20.09 -2.72 -15.02
N ILE A 92 19.67 -1.48 -14.74
CA ILE A 92 18.37 -0.95 -15.18
C ILE A 92 18.45 -0.39 -16.60
N CYS A 93 19.35 0.58 -16.83
CA CYS A 93 19.39 1.33 -18.09
C CYS A 93 20.60 1.02 -18.96
N ARG A 94 21.49 0.13 -18.50
CA ARG A 94 22.71 -0.29 -19.21
C ARG A 94 23.72 0.83 -19.48
N SER A 95 23.57 2.00 -18.87
CA SER A 95 24.57 3.06 -18.94
C SER A 95 25.84 2.69 -18.15
N PRO A 96 27.04 3.09 -18.61
CA PRO A 96 28.27 2.94 -17.83
C PRO A 96 28.16 3.63 -16.48
N ILE A 97 28.67 2.99 -15.43
CA ILE A 97 28.74 3.55 -14.08
C ILE A 97 30.07 4.27 -13.94
N HIS A 98 30.04 5.59 -13.74
CA HIS A 98 31.24 6.38 -13.46
C HIS A 98 31.65 6.24 -11.99
N TYR A 99 30.66 6.31 -11.10
CA TYR A 99 30.82 6.04 -9.67
C TYR A 99 29.46 5.69 -9.06
N ALA A 100 29.50 5.01 -7.91
CA ALA A 100 28.34 4.72 -7.09
C ALA A 100 28.42 5.56 -5.81
N ALA A 101 27.39 6.37 -5.54
CA ALA A 101 27.32 7.16 -4.32
C ALA A 101 26.45 6.43 -3.27
N PRO A 102 26.88 6.36 -2.00
CA PRO A 102 26.07 5.77 -0.95
C PRO A 102 24.79 6.60 -0.72
N VAL A 103 23.71 5.92 -0.38
CA VAL A 103 22.44 6.54 0.05
C VAL A 103 22.04 5.98 1.40
N ILE A 104 21.52 6.85 2.24
CA ILE A 104 20.98 6.54 3.55
C ILE A 104 19.46 6.49 3.38
N ILE A 105 18.86 5.36 3.74
CA ILE A 105 17.42 5.14 3.70
C ILE A 105 17.03 4.86 5.15
N ASP A 106 16.58 5.91 5.83
CA ASP A 106 16.15 5.89 7.24
C ASP A 106 14.64 5.60 7.35
#